data_AF-A0A0G3V0L2-F1
#
_entry.id   AF-A0A0G3V0L2-F1
#
_cell.length_a   1.000
_cell.length_b   1.000
_cell.length_c   1.000
_cell.angle_alpha   90.00
_cell.angle_beta   90.00
_cell.angle_gamma   90.00
#
_symmetry.space_group_name_H-M   'P 1'
#
loop_
_entity.id
_entity.type
_entity.pdbx_description
1 polymer ?
#
loop_
_entity_poly.entity_id
_entity_poly.type
_entity_poly.pdbx_seq_one_letter_code
_entity_poly.pdbx_strand_id
1 'polypeptide(L)' 'MTKRKTAVEKMAAQSEEGYDIEEILRRRGGRPTLGSAPATVESVRLSPELKRDLLLRAAQEGVSLSEAIRTALQDYVKAS' A
#
# COMPACT_ATOMS: atom_id res chain seq x y z
N MET A 1 11.73 -19.19 -37.75
CA MET A 1 11.23 -19.73 -36.46
C MET A 1 11.54 -18.70 -35.37
N THR A 2 10.62 -17.78 -35.10
CA THR A 2 10.85 -16.65 -34.20
C THR A 2 10.89 -17.14 -32.76
N LYS A 3 12.06 -17.08 -32.11
CA LYS A 3 12.20 -17.44 -30.69
C LYS A 3 11.32 -16.52 -29.85
N ARG A 4 10.47 -17.10 -28.99
CA ARG A 4 9.72 -16.33 -27.99
C ARG A 4 10.71 -15.81 -26.96
N LYS A 5 10.74 -14.48 -26.77
CA LYS A 5 11.48 -13.85 -25.67
C LYS A 5 10.90 -14.28 -24.33
N THR A 6 11.77 -14.66 -23.41
CA THR A 6 11.48 -14.97 -22.00
C THR A 6 10.97 -13.73 -21.26
N ALA A 7 10.38 -13.92 -20.08
CA ALA A 7 9.91 -12.80 -19.26
C ALA A 7 11.03 -11.81 -18.91
N VAL A 8 12.23 -12.33 -18.62
CA VAL A 8 13.41 -11.51 -18.32
C VAL A 8 13.85 -10.68 -19.52
N GLU A 9 13.90 -11.26 -20.72
CA GLU A 9 14.27 -10.53 -21.94
C GLU A 9 13.25 -9.45 -22.32
N LYS A 10 11.96 -9.65 -21.98
CA LYS A 10 10.93 -8.62 -22.17
C LYS A 10 11.12 -7.46 -21.20
N MET A 11 11.38 -7.76 -19.93
CA MET A 11 11.63 -6.73 -18.90
C MET A 11 12.91 -5.96 -19.20
N ALA A 12 13.98 -6.64 -19.62
CA ALA A 12 15.24 -6.01 -20.03
C ALA A 12 15.03 -5.04 -21.21
N ALA A 13 14.34 -5.49 -22.26
CA ALA A 13 14.05 -4.64 -23.42
C ALA A 13 13.21 -3.41 -23.04
N GLN A 14 12.24 -3.56 -22.14
CA GLN A 14 11.44 -2.45 -21.62
C GLN A 14 12.30 -1.43 -20.83
N SER A 15 13.28 -1.91 -20.06
CA SER A 15 14.20 -1.03 -19.35
C SER A 15 15.16 -0.29 -20.30
N GLU A 16 15.62 -0.95 -21.36
CA GLU A 16 16.50 -0.36 -22.39
C GLU A 16 15.78 0.67 -23.27
N GLU A 17 14.51 0.43 -23.58
CA GLU A 17 13.64 1.37 -24.32
C GLU A 17 13.43 2.69 -23.55
N GLY A 18 13.51 2.63 -22.22
CA GLY A 18 13.29 3.77 -21.34
C GLY A 18 11.81 4.10 -21.19
N TYR A 19 11.50 4.95 -20.19
CA TYR A 19 10.13 5.41 -19.97
C TYR A 19 9.98 6.89 -20.33
N ASP A 20 8.86 7.24 -20.95
CA ASP A 20 8.48 8.64 -21.17
C ASP A 20 8.17 9.32 -19.83
N ILE A 21 9.08 10.20 -19.41
CA ILE A 21 8.98 10.95 -18.17
C ILE A 21 7.79 11.92 -18.20
N GLU A 22 7.49 12.51 -19.36
CA GLU A 22 6.38 13.44 -19.49
C GLU A 22 5.03 12.73 -19.34
N GLU A 23 4.90 11.50 -19.87
CA GLU A 23 3.70 10.67 -19.66
C GLU A 23 3.56 10.26 -18.18
N ILE A 24 4.66 9.85 -17.53
CA ILE A 24 4.65 9.42 -16.13
C ILE A 24 4.26 10.57 -15.19
N LEU A 25 4.82 11.75 -15.39
CA LEU A 25 4.55 12.91 -14.54
C LEU A 25 3.12 13.42 -14.72
N ARG A 26 2.59 13.38 -15.96
CA ARG A 26 1.22 13.78 -16.27
C ARG A 26 0.17 12.91 -15.55
N ARG A 27 0.52 11.67 -15.22
CA ARG A 27 -0.35 10.70 -14.54
C ARG A 27 -0.34 10.80 -13.01
N ARG A 28 0.50 11.63 -12.40
CA ARG A 28 0.57 11.74 -10.94
C ARG A 28 -0.33 12.84 -10.39
N GLY A 29 -1.59 12.48 -10.12
CA GLY A 29 -2.17 12.91 -8.85
C GLY A 29 -1.26 12.41 -7.72
N GLY A 30 -1.16 13.15 -6.61
CA GLY A 30 -0.36 12.73 -5.45
C GLY A 30 -0.81 11.37 -4.89
N ARG A 31 -0.22 10.96 -3.75
CA ARG A 31 -0.72 9.78 -3.03
C ARG A 31 -2.25 9.94 -2.82
N PRO A 32 -3.06 8.93 -3.15
CA PRO A 32 -4.50 8.98 -2.93
C PRO A 32 -4.83 9.42 -1.50
N THR A 33 -5.83 10.28 -1.35
CA THR A 33 -6.32 10.70 -0.04
C THR A 33 -6.97 9.52 0.67
N LEU A 34 -6.88 9.49 1.99
CA LEU A 34 -7.60 8.54 2.82
C LEU A 34 -8.81 9.30 3.40
N GLY A 35 -9.89 9.36 2.62
CA GLY A 35 -11.06 10.20 2.92
C GLY A 35 -11.04 11.54 2.16
N SER A 36 -11.58 12.59 2.79
CA SER A 36 -11.78 13.91 2.17
C SER A 36 -10.49 14.74 2.06
N ALA A 37 -9.40 14.33 2.70
CA ALA A 37 -8.14 15.06 2.76
C ALA A 37 -6.93 14.10 2.84
N PRO A 38 -5.69 14.59 2.62
CA PRO A 38 -4.49 13.81 2.87
C PRO A 38 -4.44 13.25 4.30
N ALA A 39 -4.05 11.99 4.45
CA ALA A 39 -3.94 11.37 5.77
C ALA A 39 -2.75 11.96 6.56
N THR A 40 -2.95 12.22 7.84
CA THR A 40 -1.88 12.51 8.81
C THR A 40 -1.40 11.22 9.48
N VAL A 41 -0.17 11.24 10.00
CA VAL A 41 0.40 10.12 10.75
C VAL A 41 0.47 10.53 12.21
N GLU A 42 -0.40 9.96 13.02
CA GLU A 42 -0.40 10.16 14.47
C GLU A 42 0.46 9.09 15.16
N SER A 43 1.36 9.51 16.05
CA SER A 43 2.22 8.59 16.80
C SER A 43 1.50 8.06 18.04
N VAL A 44 1.31 6.75 18.15
CA VAL A 44 0.65 6.10 19.29
C VAL A 44 1.59 5.06 19.90
N ARG A 45 1.68 5.03 21.23
CA ARG A 45 2.44 4.00 21.97
C ARG A 45 1.54 2.78 22.19
N LEU A 46 1.97 1.63 21.69
CA LEU A 46 1.30 0.36 21.89
C LEU A 46 2.15 -0.51 22.82
N SER A 47 1.50 -1.28 23.69
CA SER A 47 2.20 -2.34 24.42
C SER A 47 2.67 -3.41 23.43
N PRO A 48 3.76 -4.15 23.74
CA PRO A 48 4.24 -5.23 22.88
C PRO A 48 3.16 -6.29 22.60
N GLU A 49 2.33 -6.58 23.61
CA GLU A 49 1.25 -7.58 23.53
C GLU A 49 0.17 -7.12 22.57
N LEU A 50 -0.29 -5.86 22.70
CA LEU A 50 -1.30 -5.29 21.82
C LEU A 50 -0.81 -5.24 20.36
N LYS A 51 0.45 -4.87 20.14
CA LYS A 51 1.05 -4.88 18.79
C LYS A 51 1.06 -6.29 18.20
N ARG A 52 1.43 -7.30 19.00
CA ARG A 52 1.44 -8.70 18.56
C ARG A 52 0.04 -9.17 18.18
N ASP A 53 -0.96 -8.88 19.00
CA ASP A 53 -2.34 -9.32 18.77
C ASP A 53 -2.94 -8.67 17.52
N LEU A 54 -2.64 -7.38 17.29
CA LEU A 54 -3.00 -6.68 16.06
C LEU A 54 -2.33 -7.29 14.81
N LEU A 55 -1.05 -7.69 14.91
CA LEU A 55 -0.35 -8.34 13.81
C LEU A 55 -0.95 -9.71 13.46
N LEU A 56 -1.30 -10.51 14.48
CA LEU A 56 -1.96 -11.80 14.28
C LEU A 56 -3.32 -11.61 13.61
N ARG A 57 -4.10 -10.63 14.07
CA ARG A 57 -5.40 -10.31 13.49
C ARG A 57 -5.28 -9.85 12.04
N ALA A 58 -4.36 -8.92 11.77
CA ALA A 58 -4.12 -8.41 10.42
C ALA A 58 -3.70 -9.55 9.46
N ALA A 59 -2.86 -10.48 9.92
CA ALA A 59 -2.46 -11.65 9.14
C ALA A 59 -3.63 -12.61 8.85
N GLN A 60 -4.52 -12.83 9.83
CA GLN A 60 -5.72 -13.66 9.64
C GLN A 60 -6.70 -13.05 8.64
N GLU A 61 -6.84 -11.73 8.63
CA GLU A 61 -7.74 -10.99 7.73
C GLU A 61 -7.09 -10.65 6.37
N GLY A 62 -5.78 -10.88 6.21
CA GLY A 62 -5.06 -10.55 4.99
C GLY A 62 -4.89 -9.05 4.76
N VAL A 63 -4.96 -8.23 5.82
CA VAL A 63 -4.87 -6.77 5.77
C VAL A 63 -3.56 -6.26 6.36
N SER A 64 -3.25 -4.99 6.11
CA SER A 64 -2.10 -4.35 6.76
C SER A 64 -2.36 -4.05 8.23
N LEU A 65 -1.30 -3.97 9.04
CA LEU A 65 -1.41 -3.53 10.45
C LEU A 65 -2.10 -2.16 10.58
N SER A 66 -1.76 -1.20 9.71
CA SER A 66 -2.37 0.13 9.72
C SER A 66 -3.85 0.10 9.37
N GLU A 67 -4.28 -0.84 8.51
CA GLU A 67 -5.69 -1.03 8.19
C GLU A 67 -6.45 -1.65 9.36
N ALA A 68 -5.92 -2.70 9.98
CA ALA A 68 -6.49 -3.28 11.19
C ALA A 68 -6.66 -2.23 12.32
N ILE A 69 -5.66 -1.38 12.53
CA ILE A 69 -5.73 -0.27 13.50
C ILE A 69 -6.85 0.72 13.13
N ARG A 70 -6.93 1.14 11.85
CA ARG A 70 -7.98 2.08 11.42
C ARG A 70 -9.38 1.49 11.58
N THR A 71 -9.57 0.22 11.22
CA THR A 71 -10.86 -0.47 11.38
C THR A 71 -11.25 -0.51 12.86
N ALA A 72 -10.34 -0.91 13.75
CA ALA A 72 -10.61 -0.93 15.19
C ALA A 72 -11.02 0.46 15.74
N LEU A 73 -10.36 1.53 15.30
CA LEU A 73 -10.71 2.90 15.68
C LEU A 73 -12.08 3.33 15.13
N GLN A 74 -12.39 2.98 13.88
CA GLN A 74 -13.70 3.27 13.28
C GLN A 74 -14.83 2.55 14.03
N ASP A 75 -14.62 1.29 14.39
CA ASP A 75 -15.61 0.50 15.12
C ASP A 75 -15.80 1.02 16.56
N TYR A 76 -14.71 1.41 17.22
CA TYR A 76 -14.78 2.05 18.54
C TYR A 76 -15.59 3.35 18.52
N VAL A 77 -15.37 4.21 17.52
CA VAL A 77 -16.11 5.48 17.36
C VAL A 77 -17.59 5.24 17.02
N LYS A 78 -17.91 4.24 16.20
CA LYS A 78 -19.31 3.91 15.85
C LYS A 78 -20.10 3.30 17.01
N ALA A 79 -19.42 2.57 17.89
CA ALA A 79 -20.03 1.92 19.05
C ALA A 79 -20.25 2.87 20.24
N SER A 80 -19.70 4.09 20.16
CA SER A 80 -19.85 5.15 21.16
C SER A 80 -21.02 6.07 20.82
#